data_AF-A0A962AYG6-F1
#
_entry.id   AF-A0A962AYG6-F1
#
_cell.length_a   1.000
_cell.length_b   1.000
_cell.length_c   1.000
_cell.angle_alpha   90.00
_cell.angle_beta   90.00
_cell.angle_gamma   90.00
#
_symmetry.space_group_name_H-M   'P 1'
#
loop_
_entity.id
_entity.type
_entity.pdbx_description
1 polymer ?
#
loop_
_entity_poly.entity_id
_entity_poly.type
_entity_poly.pdbx_seq_one_letter_code
_entity_poly.pdbx_strand_id
1 'polypeptide(L)'
;MWGNPMFDLRDAKGVMMELDACRQAHPQAYIRLNAFDSTRGWETVRMSFIVNRPEVEPKLDMTRVDVRGRAQAYSWKPVRG
;
A
#
# COMPACT_ATOMS: atom_id res chain seq x y z
N MET A 1 3.79 8.10 3.55
CA MET A 1 4.32 7.28 4.66
C MET A 1 3.76 7.89 5.94
N TRP A 2 3.34 7.08 6.91
CA TRP A 2 2.79 7.56 8.18
C TRP A 2 3.88 7.46 9.24
N GLY A 3 4.39 8.62 9.70
CA GLY A 3 5.49 8.68 10.66
C GLY A 3 6.79 8.00 10.17
N ASN A 4 7.68 7.74 11.12
CA ASN A 4 8.89 6.94 10.93
C ASN A 4 8.59 5.45 11.20
N PRO A 5 9.31 4.50 10.59
CA PRO A 5 9.22 3.10 10.98
C PRO A 5 9.54 2.90 12.47
N MET A 6 8.71 2.12 13.15
CA MET A 6 8.83 1.85 14.59
C MET A 6 9.78 0.69 14.86
N PHE A 7 11.09 0.96 14.80
CA PHE A 7 12.13 -0.01 15.21
C PHE A 7 12.16 -0.20 16.73
N ASP A 8 12.72 -1.32 17.19
CA ASP A 8 12.88 -1.69 18.60
C ASP A 8 11.58 -1.71 19.43
N LEU A 9 10.43 -1.78 18.77
CA LEU A 9 9.12 -1.85 19.40
C LEU A 9 8.97 -3.19 20.13
N ARG A 10 8.70 -3.13 21.44
CA ARG A 10 8.50 -4.33 22.28
C ARG A 10 7.04 -4.70 22.49
N ASP A 11 6.12 -3.79 22.22
CA ASP A 11 4.67 -3.97 22.40
C ASP A 11 3.91 -3.51 21.14
N ALA A 12 3.03 -4.37 20.64
CA ALA A 12 2.16 -4.10 19.49
C ALA A 12 1.24 -2.90 19.71
N LYS A 13 0.93 -2.52 20.96
CA LYS A 13 0.04 -1.39 21.27
C LYS A 13 0.47 -0.08 20.60
N GLY A 14 1.78 0.20 20.55
CA GLY A 14 2.29 1.41 19.89
C GLY A 14 1.93 1.46 18.41
N VAL A 15 2.06 0.34 17.71
CA VAL A 15 1.67 0.22 16.29
C VAL A 15 0.17 0.38 16.11
N MET A 16 -0.64 -0.20 17.00
CA MET A 16 -2.10 -0.10 16.91
C MET A 16 -2.60 1.32 17.14
N MET A 17 -1.99 2.07 18.07
CA MET A 17 -2.32 3.48 18.30
C MET A 17 -2.04 4.35 17.06
N GLU A 18 -0.88 4.18 16.44
CA GLU A 18 -0.54 4.89 15.21
C GLU A 18 -1.44 4.48 14.04
N LEU A 19 -1.81 3.21 13.96
CA LEU A 19 -2.75 2.72 12.96
C LEU A 19 -4.13 3.39 13.11
N ASP A 20 -4.64 3.48 14.34
CA ASP A 20 -5.95 4.10 14.59
C ASP A 20 -5.93 5.60 14.27
N ALA A 21 -4.86 6.31 14.64
CA ALA A 21 -4.66 7.70 14.25
C ALA A 21 -4.58 7.87 12.72
N CYS A 22 -3.86 6.98 12.03
CA CYS A 22 -3.75 6.97 10.57
C CYS A 22 -5.11 6.74 9.89
N ARG A 23 -5.90 5.78 10.39
CA ARG A 23 -7.26 5.51 9.91
C ARG A 23 -8.19 6.70 10.11
N GLN A 24 -8.11 7.36 11.27
CA GLN A 24 -8.92 8.54 11.55
C GLN A 24 -8.59 9.70 10.62
N ALA A 25 -7.30 9.92 10.33
CA ALA A 25 -6.86 10.96 9.40
C ALA A 25 -7.17 10.63 7.93
N HIS A 26 -7.21 9.34 7.57
CA HIS A 26 -7.32 8.87 6.18
C HIS A 26 -8.33 7.72 6.02
N PRO A 27 -9.63 7.91 6.36
CA PRO A 27 -10.59 6.82 6.45
C PRO A 27 -10.89 6.17 5.08
N GLN A 28 -10.81 6.94 3.99
CA GLN A 28 -11.08 6.49 2.63
C GLN A 28 -9.79 6.16 1.83
N ALA A 29 -8.67 5.94 2.53
CA ALA A 29 -7.41 5.57 1.90
C ALA A 29 -7.10 4.09 2.09
N TYR A 30 -6.37 3.50 1.14
CA TYR A 30 -5.68 2.26 1.43
C TYR A 30 -4.57 2.50 2.45
N ILE A 31 -4.59 1.74 3.53
CA ILE A 31 -3.50 1.71 4.52
C ILE A 31 -2.96 0.29 4.54
N ARG A 32 -1.63 0.16 4.48
CA ARG A 32 -0.93 -1.13 4.61
C ARG A 32 0.08 -1.06 5.75
N LEU A 33 0.20 -2.17 6.48
CA LEU A 33 1.30 -2.38 7.41
C LEU A 33 2.41 -3.14 6.69
N ASN A 34 3.65 -2.71 6.91
CA ASN A 34 4.85 -3.38 6.41
C ASN A 34 5.75 -3.74 7.60
N ALA A 35 6.22 -4.99 7.63
CA ALA A 35 7.24 -5.44 8.56
C ALA A 35 8.56 -5.62 7.80
N PHE A 36 9.55 -4.80 8.13
CA PHE A 36 10.90 -4.88 7.57
C PHE A 36 11.77 -5.78 8.45
N ASP A 37 12.55 -6.65 7.83
CA ASP A 37 13.51 -7.52 8.50
C ASP A 37 14.93 -7.15 8.03
N SER A 38 15.73 -6.63 8.96
CA SER A 38 17.10 -6.16 8.73
C SER A 38 18.16 -7.25 8.92
N THR A 39 17.77 -8.52 9.10
CA THR A 39 18.71 -9.63 9.20
C THR A 39 19.54 -9.71 7.93
N ARG A 40 20.87 -9.79 8.05
CA ARG A 40 21.80 -9.89 6.92
C ARG A 40 21.36 -11.00 5.96
N GLY A 41 21.29 -10.68 4.66
CA GLY A 41 20.81 -11.60 3.63
C GLY A 41 19.30 -11.56 3.40
N TRP A 42 18.54 -10.86 4.24
CA TRP A 42 17.13 -10.55 3.99
C TRP A 42 16.94 -9.08 3.59
N GLU A 43 17.20 -8.14 4.52
CA GLU A 43 17.28 -6.69 4.27
C GLU A 43 16.09 -6.10 3.47
N THR A 44 14.88 -6.63 3.69
CA THR A 44 13.66 -6.26 2.96
C THR A 44 12.38 -6.49 3.76
N VAL A 45 11.24 -6.07 3.19
CA VAL A 45 9.90 -6.31 3.75
C VAL A 45 9.62 -7.82 3.75
N ARG A 46 9.34 -8.37 4.93
CA ARG A 46 9.00 -9.79 5.11
C ARG A 46 7.50 -10.04 5.19
N MET A 47 6.71 -9.00 5.49
CA MET A 47 5.25 -9.07 5.54
C MET A 47 4.64 -7.73 5.13
N SER A 48 3.61 -7.76 4.27
CA SER A 48 2.85 -6.59 3.84
C SER A 48 1.38 -6.95 3.66
N PHE A 49 0.48 -6.26 4.36
CA PHE A 49 -0.96 -6.49 4.24
C PHE A 49 -1.77 -5.21 4.41
N ILE A 50 -2.94 -5.19 3.77
CA ILE A 50 -3.89 -4.06 3.83
C ILE A 50 -4.67 -4.14 5.14
N VAL A 51 -4.80 -2.98 5.79
CA VAL A 51 -5.52 -2.80 7.06
C VAL A 51 -6.62 -1.74 6.99
N ASN A 52 -6.71 -1.00 5.89
CA ASN A 52 -7.83 -0.09 5.60
C ASN A 52 -8.06 -0.04 4.08
N ARG A 53 -9.32 0.09 3.67
CA ARG A 53 -9.74 0.25 2.29
C ARG A 53 -10.79 1.37 2.23
N PRO A 54 -10.88 2.12 1.12
CA PRO A 54 -12.05 2.96 0.89
C PRO A 54 -13.33 2.11 0.89
N GLU A 55 -14.45 2.73 1.23
CA GLU A 55 -15.76 2.08 1.19
C GLU A 55 -16.14 1.67 -0.24
N VAL A 56 -15.78 2.50 -1.22
CA VAL A 56 -15.95 2.23 -2.65
C VAL A 56 -14.60 2.07 -3.32
N GLU A 57 -14.33 0.89 -3.86
CA GLU A 57 -13.06 0.58 -4.51
C GLU A 57 -12.88 1.32 -5.85
N PRO A 58 -11.73 1.99 -6.09
CA PRO A 58 -11.44 2.58 -7.38
C PRO A 58 -11.42 1.53 -8.49
N LYS A 59 -11.92 1.90 -9.67
CA LYS A 59 -11.82 1.05 -10.86
C LYS A 59 -10.49 1.31 -11.56
N LEU A 60 -10.04 0.34 -12.34
CA LEU A 60 -8.89 0.50 -13.24
C LEU A 60 -9.40 0.72 -14.65
N ASP A 61 -8.99 1.81 -15.27
CA ASP A 61 -9.17 2.07 -16.69
C ASP A 61 -7.88 1.68 -17.42
N MET A 62 -8.00 0.93 -18.52
CA MET A 62 -6.88 0.39 -19.28
C MET A 62 -6.92 0.89 -20.71
N THR A 63 -5.86 1.57 -21.11
CA THR A 63 -5.63 2.01 -22.47
C THR A 63 -4.75 0.99 -23.19
N ARG A 64 -5.17 0.59 -24.39
CA ARG A 64 -4.38 -0.23 -25.31
C ARG A 64 -4.03 0.62 -26.52
N VAL A 65 -2.74 0.68 -26.85
CA VAL A 65 -2.24 1.41 -28.01
C VAL A 65 -1.63 0.41 -28.97
N ASP A 66 -2.19 0.32 -30.17
CA ASP A 66 -1.59 -0.48 -31.24
C ASP A 66 -0.25 0.14 -31.63
N VAL A 67 0.79 -0.69 -31.66
CA VAL A 67 2.15 -0.29 -32.04
C VAL A 67 2.53 -0.99 -33.35
N ARG A 68 3.70 -1.63 -33.43
CA ARG A 68 4.14 -2.30 -34.66
C ARG A 68 3.46 -3.66 -34.82
N GLY A 69 2.80 -3.86 -35.95
CA GLY A 69 2.16 -5.12 -36.29
C GLY A 69 0.92 -5.37 -35.43
N ARG A 70 0.85 -6.53 -34.75
CA ARG A 70 -0.24 -6.87 -33.81
C ARG A 70 0.15 -6.68 -32.34
N ALA A 71 1.26 -5.99 -32.07
CA ALA A 71 1.67 -5.70 -30.70
C ALA A 71 0.88 -4.50 -30.15
N GLN A 72 0.63 -4.54 -28.84
CA GLN A 72 -0.05 -3.47 -28.10
C GLN A 72 0.80 -3.01 -26.92
N ALA A 73 0.88 -1.71 -26.72
CA ALA A 73 1.37 -1.10 -25.49
C ALA A 73 0.20 -0.84 -24.55
N TYR A 74 0.37 -1.16 -23.27
CA TYR A 74 -0.67 -1.07 -22.26
C TYR A 74 -0.31 0.01 -21.24
N SER A 75 -1.28 0.85 -20.91
CA SER A 75 -1.22 1.70 -19.73
C SER A 75 -2.52 1.59 -18.94
N TRP A 76 -2.46 1.86 -17.65
CA TRP A 76 -3.63 1.85 -16.79
C TRP A 76 -3.59 3.02 -15.82
N LYS A 77 -4.77 3.47 -15.40
CA LYS A 77 -4.93 4.51 -14.39
C LYS A 77 -6.06 4.16 -13.43
N PRO A 78 -5.95 4.50 -12.14
CA PRO A 78 -7.08 4.44 -11.23
C PRO A 78 -8.10 5.51 -11.61
N VAL A 79 -9.38 5.14 -11.59
CA VAL A 79 -10.52 6.05 -11.81
C VAL A 79 -11.43 5.97 -10.59
N ARG A 80 -11.67 7.12 -9.97
CA ARG A 80 -12.67 7.28 -8.92
C ARG A 80 -13.98 7.68 -9.60
N GLY A 81 -15.03 6.89 -9.35
CA GLY A 81 -16.39 7.20 -9.82
C GLY A 81 -17.03 8.31 -9.01
#